data_AF-A0A4P2V4H3-F1
#
_entry.id   AF-A0A4P2V4H3-F1
#
_cell.length_a   1.000
_cell.length_b   1.000
_cell.length_c   1.000
_cell.angle_alpha   90.00
_cell.angle_beta   90.00
_cell.angle_gamma   90.00
#
_symmetry.space_group_name_H-M   'P 1'
#
loop_
_entity.id
_entity.type
_entity.pdbx_description
1 polymer ?
#
loop_
_entity_poly.entity_id
_entity_poly.type
_entity_poly.pdbx_seq_one_letter_code
_entity_poly.pdbx_strand_id
1 'polypeptide(L)'
;AEINPGVLFIDEVHMLDIECFSYLNRALESDMAPVVVMATNRGITRIRGTNYRSPHGIPIDLLDRMIIIRTVPYSEKEVKEILKIRCEEEDCVMHPDALTILTRIATDTSLRYAIQLITTANLVCRRRKATEVNTEDVKKVYSLFLDENRSSKILKEYQD
;
A
#
# COMPACT_ATOMS: atom_id res chain seq x y z
N ALA A 1 -22.18 -30.92 7.92
CA ALA A 1 -21.81 -29.54 7.54
C ALA A 1 -20.64 -29.66 6.57
N GLU A 2 -20.77 -29.06 5.38
CA GLU A 2 -19.71 -29.05 4.36
C GLU A 2 -18.75 -27.89 4.70
N ILE A 3 -17.47 -28.17 4.83
CA ILE A 3 -16.47 -27.16 5.19
C ILE A 3 -15.91 -26.61 3.88
N ASN A 4 -16.22 -25.34 3.59
CA ASN A 4 -15.73 -24.65 2.41
C ASN A 4 -14.38 -23.98 2.71
N PRO A 5 -13.30 -24.29 1.97
CA PRO A 5 -12.01 -23.63 2.16
C PRO A 5 -12.11 -22.13 1.89
N GLY A 6 -11.57 -21.32 2.80
CA GLY A 6 -11.54 -19.86 2.67
C GLY A 6 -10.34 -19.34 1.87
N VAL A 7 -10.03 -18.05 2.06
CA VAL A 7 -8.83 -17.40 1.52
C VAL A 7 -8.01 -16.83 2.68
N LEU A 8 -6.73 -17.17 2.75
CA LEU A 8 -5.76 -16.60 3.69
C LEU A 8 -4.85 -15.63 2.93
N PHE A 9 -4.97 -14.33 3.21
CA PHE A 9 -4.08 -13.31 2.65
C PHE A 9 -2.97 -12.95 3.64
N ILE A 10 -1.71 -13.09 3.20
CA ILE A 10 -0.52 -12.74 3.99
C ILE A 10 0.22 -11.62 3.24
N ASP A 11 0.16 -10.41 3.80
CA ASP A 11 0.95 -9.28 3.30
C ASP A 11 2.37 -9.31 3.86
N GLU A 12 3.31 -8.68 3.15
CA GLU A 12 4.73 -8.57 3.53
C GLU A 12 5.36 -9.94 3.90
N VAL A 13 5.07 -10.99 3.13
CA VAL A 13 5.41 -12.40 3.46
C VAL A 13 6.91 -12.63 3.70
N HIS A 14 7.78 -11.79 3.16
CA HIS A 14 9.23 -11.82 3.39
C HIS A 14 9.64 -11.55 4.86
N MET A 15 8.69 -11.17 5.71
CA MET A 15 8.86 -11.03 7.15
C MET A 15 8.70 -12.35 7.90
N LEU A 16 8.19 -13.41 7.26
CA LEU A 16 8.16 -14.75 7.83
C LEU A 16 9.56 -15.39 7.83
N ASP A 17 9.79 -16.27 8.81
CA ASP A 17 10.99 -17.09 8.88
C ASP A 17 10.79 -18.48 8.26
N ILE A 18 11.89 -19.23 8.18
CA ILE A 18 11.91 -20.58 7.61
C ILE A 18 10.97 -21.57 8.32
N GLU A 19 10.75 -21.38 9.62
CA GLU A 19 9.84 -22.24 10.41
C GLU A 19 8.38 -21.97 10.04
N CYS A 20 8.00 -20.69 9.89
CA CYS A 20 6.69 -20.30 9.39
C CYS A 20 6.43 -20.87 7.98
N PHE A 21 7.40 -20.80 7.08
CA PHE A 21 7.27 -21.38 5.75
C PHE A 21 7.14 -22.91 5.79
N SER A 22 7.87 -23.58 6.69
CA SER A 22 7.74 -25.04 6.88
C SER A 22 6.34 -25.43 7.36
N TYR A 23 5.76 -24.63 8.27
CA TYR A 23 4.38 -24.81 8.70
C TYR A 23 3.39 -24.62 7.55
N LEU A 24 3.53 -23.53 6.77
CA LEU A 24 2.67 -23.27 5.61
C LEU A 24 2.76 -24.39 4.58
N ASN A 25 3.95 -24.90 4.31
CA ASN A 25 4.17 -25.99 3.36
C ASN A 25 3.38 -27.24 3.75
N ARG A 26 3.44 -27.62 5.03
CA ARG A 26 2.66 -28.75 5.58
C ARG A 26 1.16 -28.46 5.62
N ALA A 27 0.76 -27.25 5.99
CA ALA A 27 -0.65 -26.87 6.07
C ALA A 27 -1.32 -26.89 4.68
N LEU A 28 -0.57 -26.52 3.63
CA LEU A 28 -1.02 -26.53 2.23
C LEU A 28 -1.15 -27.94 1.63
N GLU A 29 -0.64 -28.98 2.30
CA GLU A 29 -0.83 -30.38 1.88
C GLU A 29 -2.17 -30.96 2.33
N SER A 30 -2.89 -30.28 3.23
CA SER A 30 -4.21 -30.71 3.68
C SER A 30 -5.27 -30.43 2.60
N ASP A 31 -6.15 -31.39 2.33
CA ASP A 31 -7.28 -31.23 1.39
C ASP A 31 -8.23 -30.08 1.80
N MET A 32 -8.28 -29.77 3.09
CA MET A 32 -9.09 -28.69 3.67
C MET A 32 -8.35 -27.34 3.74
N ALA A 33 -7.18 -27.21 3.12
CA ALA A 33 -6.40 -25.98 3.17
C ALA A 33 -7.11 -24.84 2.40
N PRO A 34 -7.15 -23.61 2.97
CA PRO A 34 -7.65 -22.46 2.24
C PRO A 34 -6.71 -22.08 1.09
N VAL A 35 -7.20 -21.29 0.15
CA VAL A 35 -6.36 -20.64 -0.86
C VAL A 35 -5.46 -19.62 -0.15
N VAL A 36 -4.14 -19.81 -0.23
CA VAL A 36 -3.17 -18.89 0.36
C VAL A 36 -2.70 -17.89 -0.70
N VAL A 37 -2.93 -16.61 -0.44
CA VAL A 37 -2.46 -15.50 -1.28
C VAL A 37 -1.40 -14.74 -0.50
N MET A 38 -0.20 -14.66 -1.06
CA MET A 38 0.95 -13.98 -0.44
C MET A 38 1.31 -12.73 -1.25
N ALA A 39 1.66 -11.65 -0.56
CA ALA A 39 2.15 -10.42 -1.17
C ALA A 39 3.53 -10.04 -0.62
N THR A 40 4.38 -9.50 -1.50
CA THR A 40 5.68 -8.93 -1.11
C THR A 40 6.07 -7.80 -2.05
N ASN A 41 6.72 -6.79 -1.50
CA ASN A 41 7.35 -5.70 -2.22
C ASN A 41 8.87 -5.90 -2.40
N ARG A 42 9.42 -7.04 -1.96
CA ARG A 42 10.86 -7.36 -2.05
C ARG A 42 11.16 -8.26 -3.25
N GLY A 43 12.17 -7.87 -4.02
CA GLY A 43 12.71 -8.64 -5.14
C GLY A 43 13.55 -9.84 -4.68
N ILE A 44 14.79 -9.62 -4.25
CA ILE A 44 15.65 -10.64 -3.65
C ILE A 44 15.93 -10.22 -2.21
N THR A 45 15.63 -11.09 -1.25
CA THR A 45 15.89 -10.83 0.16
C THR A 45 16.28 -12.11 0.90
N ARG A 46 16.78 -11.95 2.13
CA ARG A 46 17.20 -13.06 2.98
C ARG A 46 15.98 -13.78 3.54
N ILE A 47 15.98 -15.11 3.52
CA ILE A 47 14.98 -15.90 4.24
C ILE A 47 15.31 -15.79 5.73
N ARG A 48 14.40 -15.21 6.53
CA ARG A 48 14.63 -15.01 7.96
C ARG A 48 14.82 -16.35 8.67
N GLY A 49 15.72 -16.38 9.65
CA GLY A 49 16.16 -17.63 10.30
C GLY A 49 17.28 -18.38 9.58
N THR A 50 17.65 -18.00 8.35
CA THR A 50 18.75 -18.64 7.59
C THR A 50 19.75 -17.60 7.10
N ASN A 51 20.91 -17.98 6.55
CA ASN A 51 21.85 -17.05 5.89
C ASN A 51 21.66 -16.95 4.37
N TYR A 52 20.63 -17.60 3.82
CA TYR A 52 20.40 -17.69 2.38
C TYR A 52 19.52 -16.54 1.87
N ARG A 53 19.79 -16.10 0.64
CA ARG A 53 18.96 -15.16 -0.12
C ARG A 53 18.17 -15.90 -1.18
N SER A 54 16.93 -15.50 -1.36
CA SER A 54 16.00 -16.09 -2.32
C SER A 54 15.11 -15.00 -2.93
N PRO A 55 14.57 -15.20 -4.16
CA PRO A 55 13.50 -14.35 -4.66
C PRO A 55 12.36 -14.27 -3.63
N HIS A 56 11.87 -13.06 -3.42
CA HIS A 56 10.77 -12.74 -2.50
C HIS A 56 11.02 -13.08 -1.01
N GLY A 57 12.20 -13.60 -0.65
CA GLY A 57 12.48 -14.08 0.70
C GLY A 57 11.77 -15.40 1.04
N ILE A 58 11.33 -16.13 0.01
CA ILE A 58 10.58 -17.38 0.14
C ILE A 58 11.51 -18.56 -0.22
N PRO A 59 11.46 -19.68 0.51
CA PRO A 59 12.16 -20.91 0.13
C PRO A 59 11.80 -21.38 -1.29
N ILE A 60 12.79 -21.87 -2.04
CA ILE A 60 12.64 -22.22 -3.46
C ILE A 60 11.59 -23.33 -3.65
N ASP A 61 11.54 -24.30 -2.74
CA ASP A 61 10.57 -25.39 -2.72
C ASP A 61 9.11 -24.90 -2.63
N LEU A 62 8.86 -23.83 -1.87
CA LEU A 62 7.54 -23.22 -1.82
C LEU A 62 7.29 -22.34 -3.05
N LEU A 63 8.30 -21.63 -3.52
CA LEU A 63 8.21 -20.74 -4.69
C LEU A 63 7.86 -21.52 -5.97
N ASP A 64 8.44 -22.70 -6.16
CA ASP A 64 8.15 -23.59 -7.30
C ASP A 64 6.69 -24.09 -7.34
N ARG A 65 6.00 -24.04 -6.19
CA ARG A 65 4.57 -24.41 -6.06
C ARG A 65 3.63 -23.21 -6.22
N MET A 66 4.14 -21.99 -6.35
CA MET A 66 3.35 -20.76 -6.37
C MET A 66 3.06 -20.25 -7.79
N ILE A 67 1.87 -19.69 -7.98
CA ILE A 67 1.56 -18.86 -9.16
C ILE A 67 1.94 -17.42 -8.84
N ILE A 68 2.93 -16.88 -9.55
CA ILE A 68 3.40 -15.50 -9.34
C ILE A 68 2.63 -14.56 -10.26
N ILE A 69 1.90 -13.60 -9.66
CA ILE A 69 1.20 -12.53 -10.37
C ILE A 69 1.94 -11.22 -10.10
N ARG A 70 2.44 -10.57 -11.15
CA ARG A 70 3.13 -9.28 -11.05
C ARG A 70 2.14 -8.14 -11.19
N THR A 71 2.11 -7.25 -10.20
CA THR A 71 1.43 -5.96 -10.31
C THR A 71 2.32 -4.92 -10.96
N VAL A 72 1.72 -4.01 -11.73
CA VAL A 72 2.41 -2.86 -12.32
C VAL A 72 1.99 -1.57 -11.60
N PRO A 73 2.86 -0.54 -11.53
CA PRO A 73 2.45 0.76 -11.03
C PRO A 73 1.30 1.34 -11.84
N TYR A 74 0.38 2.02 -11.17
CA TYR A 74 -0.71 2.73 -11.82
C TYR A 74 -0.19 3.89 -12.69
N SER A 75 -0.87 4.11 -13.81
CA SER A 75 -0.73 5.32 -14.62
C SER A 75 -1.38 6.51 -13.94
N GLU A 76 -0.98 7.73 -14.31
CA GLU A 76 -1.57 8.98 -13.76
C GLU A 76 -3.10 9.04 -13.94
N LYS A 77 -3.62 8.51 -15.06
CA LYS A 77 -5.06 8.44 -15.33
C LYS A 77 -5.78 7.52 -14.34
N GLU A 78 -5.20 6.34 -14.06
CA GLU A 78 -5.74 5.39 -13.09
C GLU A 78 -5.66 5.96 -11.67
N VAL A 79 -4.55 6.63 -11.32
CA VAL A 79 -4.41 7.30 -10.01
C VAL A 79 -5.51 8.35 -9.82
N LYS A 80 -5.77 9.17 -10.83
CA LYS A 80 -6.84 10.18 -10.77
C LYS A 80 -8.21 9.55 -10.54
N GLU A 81 -8.51 8.44 -11.23
CA GLU A 81 -9.79 7.74 -11.07
C GLU A 81 -9.92 7.10 -9.69
N ILE A 82 -8.86 6.48 -9.18
CA ILE A 82 -8.85 5.92 -7.82
C ILE A 82 -9.10 7.03 -6.78
N LEU A 83 -8.44 8.17 -6.91
CA LEU A 83 -8.64 9.31 -6.00
C LEU A 83 -10.06 9.86 -6.10
N LYS A 84 -10.65 9.90 -7.30
CA LYS A 84 -12.03 10.32 -7.49
C LYS A 84 -13.02 9.41 -6.77
N ILE A 85 -12.88 8.09 -6.93
CA ILE A 85 -13.70 7.10 -6.20
C ILE A 85 -13.52 7.27 -4.68
N ARG A 86 -12.29 7.52 -4.21
CA ARG A 86 -12.04 7.75 -2.78
C ARG A 86 -12.67 9.02 -2.25
N CYS A 87 -12.69 10.10 -3.04
CA CYS A 87 -13.43 11.31 -2.69
C CYS A 87 -14.94 11.06 -2.58
N GLU A 88 -15.51 10.26 -3.49
CA GLU A 88 -16.93 9.88 -3.46
C GLU A 88 -17.26 9.03 -2.22
N GLU A 89 -16.44 8.03 -1.91
CA GLU A 89 -16.59 7.17 -0.71
C GLU A 89 -16.46 7.94 0.61
N GLU A 90 -15.63 9.00 0.65
CA GLU A 90 -15.42 9.83 1.85
C GLU A 90 -16.39 11.02 1.95
N ASP A 91 -17.43 11.08 1.10
CA ASP A 91 -18.35 12.23 0.99
C ASP A 91 -17.62 13.58 0.89
N CYS A 92 -16.51 13.59 0.13
CA CYS A 92 -15.62 14.72 -0.01
C CYS A 92 -15.76 15.33 -1.41
N VAL A 93 -16.51 16.43 -1.52
CA VAL A 93 -16.58 17.20 -2.76
C VAL A 93 -15.25 17.93 -2.98
N MET A 94 -14.57 17.64 -4.09
CA MET A 94 -13.26 18.19 -4.40
C MET A 94 -13.26 18.87 -5.77
N HIS A 95 -12.71 20.09 -5.81
CA HIS A 95 -12.60 20.86 -7.04
C HIS A 95 -11.68 20.14 -8.06
N PRO A 96 -11.98 20.15 -9.38
CA PRO A 96 -11.19 19.45 -10.40
C PRO A 96 -9.69 19.81 -10.41
N ASP A 97 -9.36 21.07 -10.13
CA ASP A 97 -7.96 21.53 -10.03
C ASP A 97 -7.27 20.96 -8.78
N ALA A 98 -8.00 20.85 -7.66
CA ALA A 98 -7.48 20.27 -6.43
C ALA A 98 -7.19 18.78 -6.63
N LEU A 99 -8.10 18.06 -7.31
CA LEU A 99 -7.91 16.66 -7.68
C LEU A 99 -6.69 16.47 -8.59
N THR A 100 -6.47 17.39 -9.54
CA THR A 100 -5.31 17.32 -10.45
C THR A 100 -3.99 17.53 -9.69
N ILE A 101 -3.94 18.48 -8.76
CA ILE A 101 -2.77 18.67 -7.87
C ILE A 101 -2.57 17.44 -7.00
N LEU A 102 -3.63 16.89 -6.41
CA LEU A 102 -3.55 15.70 -5.57
C LEU A 102 -3.07 14.47 -6.34
N THR A 103 -3.50 14.32 -7.60
CA THR A 103 -3.04 13.26 -8.51
C THR A 103 -1.53 13.38 -8.73
N ARG A 104 -1.02 14.60 -8.97
CA ARG A 104 0.42 14.82 -9.11
C ARG A 104 1.18 14.49 -7.82
N ILE A 105 0.66 14.91 -6.66
CA ILE A 105 1.24 14.54 -5.35
C ILE A 105 1.28 13.02 -5.19
N ALA A 106 0.21 12.30 -5.56
CA ALA A 106 0.14 10.84 -5.47
C ALA A 106 1.19 10.15 -6.34
N THR A 107 1.42 10.65 -7.55
CA THR A 107 2.43 10.14 -8.48
C THR A 107 3.85 10.41 -7.99
N ASP A 108 4.10 11.58 -7.40
CA ASP A 108 5.42 11.97 -6.90
C ASP A 108 5.77 11.32 -5.54
N THR A 109 4.76 10.87 -4.78
CA THR A 109 4.92 10.30 -3.43
C THR A 109 4.36 8.87 -3.34
N SER A 110 3.12 8.71 -2.87
CA SER A 110 2.39 7.46 -2.88
C SER A 110 0.88 7.69 -2.90
N LEU A 111 0.15 6.76 -3.50
CA LEU A 111 -1.32 6.77 -3.49
C LEU A 111 -1.89 6.74 -2.06
N ARG A 112 -1.26 5.99 -1.15
CA ARG A 112 -1.66 5.90 0.26
C ARG A 112 -1.62 7.27 0.94
N TYR A 113 -0.53 8.02 0.73
CA TYR A 113 -0.38 9.35 1.29
C TYR A 113 -1.42 10.33 0.71
N ALA A 114 -1.65 10.30 -0.60
CA ALA A 114 -2.65 11.16 -1.23
C ALA A 114 -4.08 10.88 -0.72
N ILE A 115 -4.45 9.62 -0.46
CA ILE A 115 -5.75 9.28 0.14
C ILE A 115 -5.88 9.89 1.54
N GLN A 116 -4.85 9.82 2.38
CA GLN A 116 -4.86 10.46 3.71
C GLN A 116 -5.01 12.00 3.62
N LEU A 117 -4.50 12.60 2.55
CA LEU A 117 -4.67 14.03 2.29
C LEU A 117 -6.12 14.40 1.94
N ILE A 118 -6.93 13.49 1.37
CA ILE A 118 -8.36 13.75 1.10
C ILE A 118 -9.08 14.06 2.41
N THR A 119 -8.96 13.18 3.40
CA THR A 119 -9.63 13.32 4.69
C THR A 119 -9.17 14.59 5.42
N THR A 120 -7.87 14.86 5.44
CA THR A 120 -7.34 16.05 6.11
C THR A 120 -7.69 17.34 5.38
N ALA A 121 -7.69 17.36 4.04
CA ALA A 121 -8.10 18.53 3.26
C ALA A 121 -9.59 18.82 3.44
N ASN A 122 -10.43 17.79 3.54
CA ASN A 122 -11.86 17.92 3.88
C ASN A 122 -12.05 18.56 5.25
N LEU A 123 -11.28 18.16 6.27
CA LEU A 123 -11.31 18.78 7.60
C LEU A 123 -10.93 20.27 7.57
N VAL A 124 -9.91 20.64 6.79
CA VAL A 124 -9.51 22.04 6.59
C VAL A 124 -10.61 22.83 5.88
N CYS A 125 -11.22 22.25 4.85
CA CYS A 125 -12.34 22.82 4.11
C CYS A 125 -13.55 23.08 5.03
N ARG A 126 -13.93 22.10 5.85
CA ARG A 126 -15.00 22.25 6.85
C ARG A 126 -14.68 23.33 7.88
N ARG A 127 -13.41 23.45 8.29
CA ARG A 127 -12.97 24.50 9.22
C ARG A 127 -13.11 25.91 8.64
N ARG A 128 -12.93 26.09 7.32
CA ARG A 128 -13.22 27.36 6.62
C ARG A 128 -14.71 27.54 6.29
N LYS A 129 -15.58 26.63 6.74
CA LYS A 129 -17.02 26.60 6.45
C LYS A 129 -17.35 26.54 4.95
N ALA A 130 -16.49 25.89 4.18
CA ALA A 130 -16.74 25.62 2.77
C ALA A 130 -17.25 24.19 2.57
N THR A 131 -17.90 23.97 1.43
CA THR A 131 -18.51 22.69 1.04
C THR A 131 -17.66 21.88 0.08
N GLU A 132 -16.74 22.52 -0.64
CA GLU A 132 -15.89 21.91 -1.67
C GLU A 132 -14.42 22.19 -1.37
N VAL A 133 -13.57 21.16 -1.41
CA VAL A 133 -12.12 21.24 -1.19
C VAL A 133 -11.43 21.90 -2.38
N ASN A 134 -10.67 22.97 -2.10
CA ASN A 134 -9.94 23.74 -3.10
C ASN A 134 -8.44 23.43 -3.07
N THR A 135 -7.71 23.94 -4.07
CA THR A 135 -6.25 23.76 -4.19
C THR A 135 -5.48 24.30 -2.98
N GLU A 136 -5.98 25.34 -2.32
CA GLU A 136 -5.40 25.92 -1.11
C GLU A 136 -5.46 24.96 0.08
N ASP A 137 -6.56 24.22 0.24
CA ASP A 137 -6.72 23.25 1.32
C ASP A 137 -5.70 22.12 1.16
N VAL A 138 -5.54 21.60 -0.07
CA VAL A 138 -4.56 20.55 -0.42
C VAL A 138 -3.13 21.02 -0.16
N LYS A 139 -2.78 22.23 -0.60
CA LYS A 139 -1.45 22.82 -0.35
C LYS A 139 -1.17 22.97 1.14
N LYS A 140 -2.18 23.36 1.91
CA LYS A 140 -2.07 23.54 3.36
C LYS A 140 -1.88 22.21 4.09
N VAL A 141 -2.60 21.16 3.73
CA VAL A 141 -2.38 19.84 4.36
C VAL A 141 -1.06 19.23 3.93
N TYR A 142 -0.64 19.45 2.69
CA TYR A 142 0.65 18.99 2.19
C TYR A 142 1.83 19.63 2.94
N SER A 143 1.71 20.89 3.39
CA SER A 143 2.75 21.52 4.21
C SER A 143 2.74 21.06 5.67
N LEU A 144 1.57 20.69 6.20
CA LEU A 144 1.42 20.23 7.59
C LEU A 144 1.82 18.76 7.77
N PHE A 145 1.48 17.90 6.81
CA PHE A 145 1.75 16.46 6.87
C PHE A 145 2.81 16.09 5.85
N LEU A 146 3.94 15.58 6.32
CA LEU A 146 5.05 15.18 5.47
C LEU A 146 4.87 13.74 4.98
N ASP A 147 5.23 13.46 3.74
CA ASP A 147 5.40 12.10 3.25
C ASP A 147 6.75 11.51 3.71
N GLU A 148 6.92 10.20 3.54
CA GLU A 148 8.11 9.46 3.96
C GLU A 148 9.41 10.04 3.36
N ASN A 149 9.40 10.44 2.09
CA ASN A 149 10.59 10.96 1.42
C ASN A 149 10.96 12.35 1.95
N ARG A 150 9.99 13.24 2.18
CA ARG A 150 10.26 14.55 2.79
C ARG A 150 10.69 14.42 4.25
N SER A 151 10.04 13.55 5.02
CA SER A 151 10.36 13.31 6.43
C SER A 151 11.80 12.78 6.59
N SER A 152 12.18 11.78 5.78
CA SER A 152 13.54 11.21 5.82
C SER A 152 14.62 12.19 5.37
N LYS A 153 14.34 13.11 4.43
CA LYS A 153 15.27 14.17 4.04
C LYS A 153 15.53 15.15 5.16
N ILE A 154 14.48 15.62 5.82
CA ILE A 154 14.60 16.52 6.97
C ILE A 154 15.47 15.87 8.05
N LEU A 155 15.20 14.62 8.40
CA LEU A 155 16.02 13.90 9.39
C LEU A 155 17.50 13.82 9.03
N LYS A 156 17.84 13.70 7.74
CA LYS A 156 19.24 13.71 7.29
C LYS A 156 19.88 15.09 7.41
N GLU A 157 19.16 16.15 7.02
CA GLU A 157 19.66 17.53 7.12
C GLU A 157 19.90 17.98 8.57
N TYR A 158 19.16 17.42 9.55
CA TYR A 158 19.38 17.68 10.97
C TYR A 158 20.47 16.79 11.60
N GLN A 159 20.93 15.74 10.92
CA GLN A 159 22.02 14.87 11.38
C GLN A 159 23.41 15.39 10.98
N ASP A 160 23.48 16.23 9.95
CA ASP A 160 24.69 16.96 9.54
C ASP A 160 24.87 18.26 10.35
#